data_AF-A0A0B7BN08-F1
#
_entry.id   AF-A0A0B7BN08-F1
#
_cell.length_a   1.000
_cell.length_b   1.000
_cell.length_c   1.000
_cell.angle_alpha   90.00
_cell.angle_beta   90.00
_cell.angle_gamma   90.00
#
_symmetry.space_group_name_H-M   'P 1'
#
loop_
_entity.id
_entity.type
_entity.pdbx_description
1 polymer ?
#
loop_
_entity_poly.entity_id
_entity_poly.type
_entity_poly.pdbx_seq_one_letter_code
_entity_poly.pdbx_strand_id
1 'polypeptide(L)' 'STVLEYRQLDKDIKANARKDKRDYIQKLSLEAETASKTGNSKTLFHIMKQLTNHPPTASCPVKGKNNEFIPSQQAQ' A
#
# COMPACT_ATOMS: atom_id res chain seq x y z
N SER A 1 2.29 -20.99 36.71
CA SER A 1 2.39 -19.60 36.22
C SER A 1 2.18 -19.56 34.71
N THR A 2 0.94 -19.56 34.22
CA THR A 2 0.63 -19.75 32.77
C THR A 2 0.22 -18.44 32.07
N VAL A 3 -0.40 -17.51 32.80
CA VAL A 3 -0.93 -16.26 32.23
C VAL A 3 0.17 -15.25 31.87
N LEU A 4 1.23 -15.18 32.68
CA LEU A 4 2.37 -14.27 32.44
C LEU A 4 3.19 -14.69 31.21
N GLU A 5 3.43 -15.98 31.06
CA GLU A 5 4.13 -16.55 29.91
C GLU A 5 3.34 -16.35 28.62
N TYR A 6 2.03 -16.64 28.63
CA TYR A 6 1.16 -16.39 27.49
C TYR A 6 1.17 -14.92 27.07
N ARG A 7 1.08 -13.99 28.03
CA ARG A 7 1.11 -12.55 27.76
C ARG A 7 2.44 -12.10 27.18
N GLN A 8 3.55 -12.72 27.59
CA GLN A 8 4.87 -12.40 27.04
C GLN A 8 4.99 -12.91 25.60
N LEU A 9 4.57 -14.16 25.35
CA LEU A 9 4.56 -14.75 24.02
C LEU A 9 3.68 -13.94 23.04
N ASP A 10 2.50 -13.49 23.46
CA ASP A 10 1.61 -12.63 22.65
C ASP A 10 2.27 -11.31 22.26
N LYS A 11 2.99 -10.67 23.19
CA LYS A 11 3.75 -9.45 22.88
C LYS A 11 4.84 -9.71 21.86
N ASP A 12 5.56 -10.82 22.03
CA ASP A 12 6.68 -11.18 21.17
C ASP A 12 6.19 -11.54 19.75
N ILE A 13 5.11 -12.32 19.64
CA ILE A 13 4.46 -12.64 18.35
C ILE A 13 4.03 -11.36 17.64
N LYS A 14 3.34 -10.46 18.34
CA LYS A 14 2.90 -9.19 17.76
C LYS A 14 4.08 -8.32 17.33
N ALA A 15 5.16 -8.31 18.12
CA ALA A 15 6.38 -7.57 17.78
C ALA A 15 7.03 -8.14 16.52
N ASN A 16 7.09 -9.46 16.41
CA ASN A 16 7.68 -10.15 15.28
C ASN A 16 6.85 -9.96 14.00
N ALA A 17 5.51 -10.06 14.09
CA ALA A 17 4.62 -9.78 12.96
C ALA A 17 4.76 -8.34 12.44
N ARG A 18 4.92 -7.35 13.34
CA ARG A 18 5.20 -5.96 12.95
C ARG A 18 6.58 -5.82 12.30
N LYS A 19 7.58 -6.57 12.76
CA LYS A 19 8.92 -6.58 12.17
C LYS A 19 8.89 -7.18 10.77
N ASP A 20 8.28 -8.36 10.62
CA ASP A 20 8.14 -9.04 9.33
C ASP A 20 7.45 -8.14 8.28
N LYS A 21 6.37 -7.45 8.66
CA LYS A 21 5.73 -6.46 7.78
C LYS A 21 6.69 -5.33 7.36
N ARG A 22 7.52 -4.82 8.27
CA ARG A 22 8.51 -3.76 7.95
C ARG A 22 9.58 -4.30 7.01
N ASP A 23 10.10 -5.49 7.28
CA ASP A 23 11.13 -6.13 6.48
C ASP A 23 10.60 -6.41 5.05
N TYR A 24 9.34 -6.81 4.91
CA TYR A 24 8.66 -6.95 3.63
C TYR A 24 8.57 -5.62 2.87
N ILE A 25 8.09 -4.54 3.51
CA ILE A 25 7.99 -3.21 2.89
C ILE A 25 9.37 -2.68 2.47
N GLN A 26 10.39 -2.91 3.30
CA GLN A 26 11.76 -2.49 3.00
C GLN A 26 12.31 -3.20 1.76
N LYS A 27 12.08 -4.51 1.63
CA LYS A 27 12.47 -5.27 0.44
C LYS A 27 11.80 -4.74 -0.83
N LEU A 28 10.48 -4.51 -0.78
CA LEU A 28 9.76 -3.90 -1.91
C LEU A 28 10.34 -2.52 -2.27
N SER A 29 10.63 -1.70 -1.27
CA SER A 29 11.18 -0.35 -1.49
C SER A 29 12.55 -0.39 -2.16
N LEU A 30 13.41 -1.33 -1.75
CA LEU A 30 14.71 -1.54 -2.37
C LEU A 30 14.58 -1.99 -3.83
N GLU A 31 13.66 -2.91 -4.11
CA GLU A 31 13.39 -3.38 -5.47
C GLU A 31 12.87 -2.23 -6.36
N ALA A 32 11.99 -1.38 -5.83
CA ALA A 32 11.52 -0.18 -6.52
C ALA A 32 12.69 0.77 -6.87
N GLU A 33 13.62 0.98 -5.93
CA GLU A 33 14.80 1.82 -6.16
C GLU A 33 15.65 1.26 -7.32
N THR A 34 15.91 -0.05 -7.31
CA THR A 34 16.66 -0.71 -8.39
C THR A 34 15.95 -0.66 -9.73
N ALA A 35 14.62 -0.83 -9.75
CA ALA A 35 13.80 -0.76 -10.95
C ALA A 35 13.82 0.66 -11.55
N SER A 36 13.75 1.68 -10.68
CA SER A 36 13.88 3.09 -11.07
C SER A 36 15.24 3.38 -11.71
N LYS A 37 16.33 2.94 -11.07
CA LYS A 37 17.71 3.08 -11.58
C LYS A 37 17.91 2.40 -12.94
N THR A 38 17.25 1.26 -13.16
CA THR A 38 17.36 0.49 -14.40
C THR A 38 16.44 1.03 -15.50
N GLY A 39 15.49 1.91 -15.18
CA GLY A 39 14.47 2.39 -16.13
C GLY A 39 13.33 1.39 -16.40
N ASN A 40 13.15 0.37 -15.55
CA ASN A 40 12.08 -0.61 -15.70
C ASN A 40 10.77 -0.09 -15.07
N SER A 41 10.09 0.78 -15.81
CA SER A 41 8.85 1.43 -15.39
C SER A 41 7.72 0.47 -15.04
N LYS A 42 7.61 -0.67 -15.73
CA LYS A 42 6.57 -1.69 -15.46
C LYS A 42 6.71 -2.28 -14.06
N THR A 43 7.93 -2.69 -13.69
CA THR A 43 8.20 -3.23 -12.35
C THR A 43 8.05 -2.17 -11.28
N LEU A 44 8.56 -0.96 -11.51
CA LEU A 44 8.40 0.17 -10.59
C LEU A 44 6.92 0.45 -10.30
N PHE A 45 6.08 0.51 -11.33
CA PHE A 45 4.64 0.73 -11.17
C PHE A 45 3.97 -0.37 -10.35
N HIS A 46 4.29 -1.64 -10.64
CA HIS A 46 3.71 -2.77 -9.91
C HIS A 46 4.08 -2.75 -8.43
N ILE A 47 5.36 -2.53 -8.12
CA ILE A 47 5.85 -2.45 -6.74
C ILE A 47 5.23 -1.26 -6.01
N MET A 48 5.17 -0.09 -6.67
CA MET A 48 4.56 1.09 -6.07
C MET A 48 3.06 0.91 -5.82
N LYS A 49 2.36 0.18 -6.69
CA LYS A 49 0.96 -0.19 -6.47
C LYS A 49 0.80 -1.10 -5.24
N GLN A 50 1.70 -2.06 -5.04
CA GLN A 50 1.68 -2.89 -3.83
C GLN A 50 2.00 -2.09 -2.55
N LEU A 51 2.95 -1.15 -2.61
CA LEU A 51 3.33 -0.33 -1.46
C LEU A 51 2.22 0.65 -1.05
N THR A 52 1.58 1.29 -2.02
CA THR A 52 0.60 2.33 -1.74
C THR A 52 -0.76 1.78 -1.36
N ASN A 53 -1.06 0.52 -1.69
CA ASN A 53 -2.41 -0.06 -1.57
C ASN A 53 -3.50 0.92 -2.02
N HIS A 54 -3.15 1.82 -2.95
CA HIS A 54 -4.02 2.91 -3.33
C HIS A 54 -5.11 2.28 -4.19
N PRO A 55 -6.39 2.25 -3.74
CA PRO A 55 -7.46 1.86 -4.64
C PRO A 55 -7.36 2.79 -5.85
N PRO A 56 -7.45 2.31 -7.10
CA PRO A 56 -7.43 3.23 -8.24
C PRO A 56 -8.40 4.36 -7.92
N THR A 57 -7.97 5.62 -8.06
CA THR A 57 -8.87 6.76 -7.89
C THR A 57 -10.06 6.46 -8.79
N ALA A 58 -11.19 6.05 -8.23
CA ALA A 58 -12.40 5.96 -8.99
C ALA A 58 -12.60 7.37 -9.54
N SER A 59 -12.83 7.49 -10.85
CA SER A 59 -13.31 8.73 -11.44
C SER A 59 -14.71 8.95 -10.88
N CYS A 60 -14.79 9.39 -9.62
CA CYS A 60 -16.04 9.72 -8.98
C CYS A 60 -16.49 11.03 -9.62
N PRO A 61 -17.67 11.06 -10.27
CA PRO A 61 -18.17 12.28 -10.89
C PRO A 61 -18.24 13.39 -9.84
N VAL A 62 -17.71 14.56 -10.18
CA VAL A 62 -17.62 15.71 -9.27
C VAL A 62 -19.03 16.27 -9.09
N LYS A 63 -19.51 16.38 -7.85
CA LYS A 63 -20.82 16.96 -7.55
C LYS A 63 -20.74 18.49 -7.60
N GLY A 64 -21.50 19.10 -8.49
CA GLY A 64 -21.65 20.55 -8.60
C GLY A 64 -22.53 21.13 -7.48
N LYS A 65 -22.52 22.47 -7.35
CA LYS A 65 -23.30 23.20 -6.32
C LYS A 65 -24.81 22.96 -6.40
N ASN A 66 -25.31 22.57 -7.58
CA ASN A 66 -26.73 22.29 -7.84
C ASN A 66 -27.10 20.81 -7.64
N ASN A 67 -26.26 20.04 -6.93
CA ASN A 67 -26.38 18.59 -6.79
C ASN A 67 -26.30 17.78 -8.11
N GLU A 68 -25.95 18.41 -9.22
CA GLU A 68 -25.72 17.74 -10.50
C GLU A 68 -24.33 17.09 -10.51
N PHE A 69 -24.25 15.86 -11.02
CA PHE A 69 -22.98 15.16 -11.23
C PHE A 69 -22.39 15.63 -12.56
N ILE A 70 -21.17 16.16 -12.53
CA ILE A 70 -20.42 16.51 -13.74
C ILE A 70 -19.79 15.21 -14.27
N PRO A 71 -20.23 14.67 -15.42
CA PRO A 71 -19.51 13.58 -16.05
C PRO A 71 -18.13 14.11 -16.45
N SER A 72 -17.07 13.48 -15.94
CA SER A 72 -15.71 13.78 -16.40
C SER A 72 -15.62 13.39 -17.87
N GLN A 73 -15.49 14.36 -18.76
CA GLN A 73 -15.19 14.11 -20.17
C GLN A 73 -13.76 13.56 -20.30
N GLN A 74 -13.64 12.25 -20.24
CA GLN A 74 -12.54 11.48 -20.84
C GLN A 74 -13.24 10.30 -21.55
N ALA A 75 -13.80 10.51 -22.74
CA ALA A 75 -13.16 10.56 -24.07
C ALA A 75 -12.92 9.14 -24.63
N GLN A 76 -13.80 8.77 -25.58
CA GLN A 76 -13.70 7.72 -26.63
C GLN A 76 -13.26 6.30 -26.26
#